data_AF-A0A926TH76-F1
#
_entry.id   AF-A0A926TH76-F1
#
_cell.length_a   1.000
_cell.length_b   1.000
_cell.length_c   1.000
_cell.angle_alpha   90.00
_cell.angle_beta   90.00
_cell.angle_gamma   90.00
#
_symmetry.space_group_name_H-M   'P 1'
#
loop_
_entity.id
_entity.type
_entity.pdbx_description
1 polymer ?
#
loop_
_entity_poly.entity_id
_entity_poly.type
_entity_poly.pdbx_seq_one_letter_code
_entity_poly.pdbx_strand_id
1 'polypeptide(L)' 'MAVDLAAVAKPAAQDSAALRRVFETIDARSCPTSFNFHMHTLRSDGRLQPEALVQQAISIGLTGLAITDHHTVEG' A
#
# COMPACT_ATOMS: atom_id res chain seq x y z
N MET A 1 23.18 -28.69 -4.02
CA MET A 1 23.20 -27.71 -2.91
C MET A 1 21.75 -27.46 -2.52
N ALA A 2 21.35 -27.91 -1.34
CA ALA A 2 20.01 -27.62 -0.83
C ALA A 2 19.99 -26.14 -0.41
N VAL A 3 19.18 -25.33 -1.09
CA VAL A 3 18.86 -23.99 -0.60
C VAL A 3 17.96 -24.16 0.62
N ASP A 4 18.46 -23.73 1.77
CA ASP A 4 17.70 -23.66 3.00
C ASP A 4 16.60 -22.60 2.82
N LEU A 5 15.35 -23.06 2.67
CA LEU A 5 14.14 -22.23 2.56
C LEU A 5 13.73 -21.68 3.93
N ALA A 6 14.70 -21.19 4.71
CA ALA A 6 14.44 -20.51 5.97
C ALA A 6 13.59 -19.26 5.70
N ALA A 7 12.28 -19.43 5.91
CA ALA A 7 11.22 -18.42 6.03
C ALA A 7 11.49 -17.10 5.28
N VAL A 8 11.00 -17.00 4.03
CA VAL A 8 10.77 -15.70 3.40
C VAL A 8 9.94 -14.86 4.38
N ALA A 9 10.49 -13.75 4.87
CA ALA A 9 9.79 -12.86 5.78
C ALA A 9 8.46 -12.44 5.12
N LYS A 10 7.34 -12.58 5.84
CA LYS A 10 6.05 -12.11 5.36
C LYS A 10 6.18 -10.62 4.99
N PRO A 11 5.67 -10.19 3.82
CA PRO A 11 5.56 -8.76 3.53
C PRO A 11 4.91 -8.04 4.70
N ALA A 12 5.38 -6.83 5.05
CA ALA A 12 4.86 -6.09 6.21
C ALA A 12 3.34 -5.89 6.16
N ALA A 13 2.77 -5.78 4.96
CA ALA A 13 1.33 -5.71 4.72
C ALA A 13 0.55 -7.00 5.08
N GLN A 14 1.22 -8.12 5.29
CA GLN A 14 0.65 -9.41 5.71
C GLN A 14 0.98 -9.77 7.17
N ASP A 15 1.64 -8.88 7.92
CA ASP A 15 1.92 -9.01 9.34
C ASP A 15 0.97 -8.10 10.14
N SER A 16 0.00 -8.71 10.83
CA SER A 16 -1.00 -7.98 11.63
C SER A 16 -0.39 -7.21 12.79
N ALA A 17 0.71 -7.69 13.39
CA ALA A 17 1.39 -6.97 14.47
C ALA A 17 2.14 -5.75 13.93
N ALA A 18 2.73 -5.84 12.73
CA ALA A 18 3.33 -4.70 12.04
C ALA A 18 2.28 -3.67 11.63
N LEU A 19 1.18 -4.10 11.01
CA LEU A 19 0.08 -3.22 10.63
C LEU A 19 -0.52 -2.48 11.83
N ARG A 20 -0.70 -3.16 12.97
CA ARG A 20 -1.19 -2.52 14.19
C ARG A 20 -0.32 -1.33 14.61
N ARG A 21 1.02 -1.51 14.62
CA ARG A 21 1.95 -0.44 14.96
C ARG A 21 1.85 0.73 13.97
N VAL A 22 1.69 0.45 12.67
CA VAL A 22 1.48 1.51 11.67
C VAL A 22 0.20 2.27 11.98
N PHE A 23 -0.93 1.57 12.18
CA PHE A 23 -2.23 2.21 12.42
C PHE A 23 -2.27 3.03 13.71
N GLU A 24 -1.52 2.66 14.74
CA GLU A 24 -1.37 3.46 15.98
C GLU A 24 -0.65 4.81 15.74
N THR A 25 0.06 4.97 14.61
CA THR A 25 0.78 6.22 14.25
C THR A 25 0.05 7.09 13.24
N ILE A 26 -1.07 6.61 12.66
CA ILE A 26 -1.80 7.35 11.62
C ILE A 26 -2.61 8.49 12.24
N ASP A 27 -2.49 9.66 11.63
CA ASP A 27 -3.27 10.85 11.97
C ASP A 27 -3.73 11.60 10.71
N ALA A 28 -4.44 12.71 10.88
CA ALA A 28 -4.97 13.53 9.79
C ALA A 28 -3.91 14.13 8.86
N ARG A 29 -2.62 14.11 9.24
CA ARG A 29 -1.50 14.65 8.45
C ARG A 29 -0.75 13.56 7.69
N SER A 30 -1.10 12.29 7.89
CA SER A 30 -0.41 11.18 7.22
C SER A 30 -0.69 11.15 5.72
N CYS A 31 -1.89 11.53 5.30
CA CYS A 31 -2.26 11.66 3.89
C CYS A 31 -1.99 13.10 3.40
N PRO A 32 -1.45 13.31 2.19
CA PRO A 32 -1.09 12.29 1.18
C PRO A 32 0.40 11.90 1.18
N THR A 33 1.20 12.31 2.16
CA THR A 33 2.67 12.32 2.03
C THR A 33 3.41 11.20 2.75
N SER A 34 2.81 10.51 3.73
CA SER A 34 3.44 9.36 4.41
C SER A 34 2.62 8.08 4.32
N PHE A 35 1.29 8.16 4.45
CA PHE A 35 0.37 7.04 4.25
C PHE A 35 -0.91 7.48 3.55
N ASN A 36 -1.39 6.68 2.60
CA ASN A 36 -2.71 6.85 2.00
C ASN A 36 -3.39 5.50 1.76
N PHE A 37 -4.39 5.19 2.57
CA PHE A 37 -5.10 3.90 2.54
C PHE A 37 -6.45 3.95 1.82
N HIS A 38 -6.72 5.01 1.06
CA HIS A 38 -7.96 5.15 0.30
C HIS A 38 -7.70 5.85 -1.02
N MET A 39 -7.43 5.07 -2.07
CA MET A 39 -7.14 5.58 -3.39
C MET A 39 -7.85 4.78 -4.48
N HIS A 40 -8.15 5.46 -5.57
CA HIS A 40 -8.83 4.89 -6.72
C HIS A 40 -7.93 4.98 -7.95
N THR A 41 -8.01 3.97 -8.80
CA THR A 41 -7.39 3.91 -10.12
C THR A 41 -8.45 4.06 -11.22
N LEU A 42 -8.02 4.01 -12.48
CA LEU A 42 -8.92 3.92 -13.64
C LEU A 42 -9.77 2.63 -13.67
N ARG A 43 -9.53 1.67 -12.78
CA ARG A 43 -10.41 0.50 -12.60
C ARG A 43 -11.65 0.82 -11.77
N SER A 44 -11.76 2.04 -11.23
CA SER A 44 -13.00 2.62 -10.75
C SER A 44 -13.19 4.06 -11.26
N ASP A 45 -13.15 5.06 -10.39
CA ASP A 45 -13.35 6.48 -10.69
C ASP A 45 -12.10 7.34 -10.43
N GLY A 46 -10.95 6.68 -10.23
CA GLY A 46 -9.64 7.33 -10.15
C GLY A 46 -9.18 7.91 -11.49
N ARG A 47 -7.97 8.49 -11.47
CA ARG A 47 -7.43 9.23 -12.63
C ARG A 47 -6.11 8.67 -13.18
N LEU A 48 -5.53 7.68 -12.52
CA LEU A 48 -4.27 7.06 -12.90
C LEU A 48 -4.45 5.55 -13.08
N GLN A 49 -3.63 4.97 -13.96
CA GLN A 49 -3.46 3.51 -13.98
C GLN A 49 -2.80 3.05 -12.67
N PRO A 50 -3.03 1.80 -12.22
CA PRO A 50 -2.40 1.23 -11.02
C PRO A 50 -0.90 1.52 -10.90
N GLU A 51 -0.17 1.26 -11.98
CA GLU A 51 1.29 1.42 -12.01
C GLU A 51 1.69 2.88 -11.89
N ALA A 52 0.98 3.79 -12.57
CA ALA A 52 1.24 5.23 -12.51
C ALA A 52 0.95 5.79 -11.11
N LEU A 53 -0.09 5.30 -10.45
CA LEU A 53 -0.42 5.64 -9.07
C LEU A 53 0.71 5.19 -8.11
N VAL A 54 1.18 3.95 -8.25
CA VAL A 54 2.30 3.44 -7.44
C VAL A 54 3.58 4.23 -7.69
N GLN A 55 3.89 4.59 -8.94
CA GLN A 55 5.03 5.44 -9.25
C GLN A 55 4.92 6.83 -8.59
N GLN A 56 3.73 7.42 -8.61
CA GLN A 56 3.49 8.68 -7.92
C GLN A 56 3.69 8.53 -6.41
N ALA A 57 3.13 7.48 -5.81
CA ALA A 57 3.29 7.17 -4.39
C ALA A 57 4.76 7.06 -3.96
N ILE A 58 5.57 6.36 -4.76
CA ILE A 58 7.03 6.26 -4.55
C ILE A 58 7.67 7.65 -4.66
N SER A 59 7.32 8.44 -5.69
CA SER A 59 7.92 9.75 -5.93
C SER A 59 7.67 10.76 -4.81
N ILE A 60 6.52 10.66 -4.12
CA ILE A 60 6.16 11.56 -3.01
C ILE A 60 6.57 11.02 -1.64
N GLY A 61 7.14 9.81 -1.58
CA GLY A 61 7.67 9.23 -0.34
C GLY A 61 6.65 8.49 0.53
N LEU A 62 5.55 7.98 -0.05
CA LEU A 62 4.62 7.14 0.71
C LEU A 62 5.33 5.89 1.26
N THR A 63 5.18 5.67 2.56
CA THR A 63 5.71 4.48 3.25
C THR A 63 4.72 3.31 3.19
N GLY A 64 3.43 3.60 3.01
CA GLY A 64 2.41 2.59 2.81
C GLY A 64 1.16 3.16 2.13
N LEU A 65 0.48 2.31 1.36
CA LEU A 65 -0.71 2.69 0.62
C LEU A 65 -1.70 1.54 0.44
N ALA A 66 -2.95 1.86 0.11
CA ALA A 66 -3.94 0.90 -0.37
C ALA A 66 -4.71 1.45 -1.57
N ILE A 67 -4.97 0.58 -2.55
CA ILE A 67 -5.88 0.83 -3.67
C ILE A 67 -7.22 0.18 -3.31
N THR A 68 -8.28 0.97 -3.36
CA THR A 68 -9.63 0.64 -2.87
C THR A 68 -10.67 0.95 -3.93
N ASP A 69 -10.46 0.42 -5.14
CA ASP A 69 -11.35 0.61 -6.26
C ASP A 69 -12.78 0.12 -5.99
N HIS A 70 -13.77 0.81 -6.57
CA HIS A 70 -15.17 0.47 -6.41
C HIS A 70 -15.51 -0.91 -7.00
N HIS A 71 -15.95 -1.82 -6.13
CA HIS A 71 -16.45 -3.15 -6.49
C HIS A 71 -15.47 -4.03 -7.30
N THR A 72 -14.17 -3.74 -7.24
CA THR A 72 -13.15 -4.49 -7.99
C THR A 72 -11.81 -4.52 -7.26
N VAL A 73 -10.99 -5.51 -7.62
CA VAL A 73 -9.60 -5.66 -7.15
C VAL A 73 -8.62 -5.67 -8.34
N GLU A 74 -9.08 -5.18 -9.49
CA GLU A 74 -8.29 -5.12 -10.72
C GLU A 74 -7.27 -3.96 -10.77
N GLY A 75 -7.32 -3.08 -9.76
CA GLY A 75 -6.44 -1.93 -9.61
C GLY A 75 -5.07 -2.24 -9.04
#